data_AF-A0A3D2ANC6-F1
#
_entry.id   AF-A0A3D2ANC6-F1
#
_cell.length_a   1.000
_cell.length_b   1.000
_cell.length_c   1.000
_cell.angle_alpha   90.00
_cell.angle_beta   90.00
_cell.angle_gamma   90.00
#
_symmetry.space_group_name_H-M   'P 1'
#
loop_
_entity.id
_entity.type
_entity.pdbx_description
1 polymer ?
#
loop_
_entity_poly.entity_id
_entity_poly.type
_entity_poly.pdbx_seq_one_letter_code
_entity_poly.pdbx_strand_id
1 'polypeptide(L)'
;MTTANPSIDQANTLPLKEKLAKTTAIQRRRAFLLTLPLVLFLLISFVFPIGQMLFNSIHNNKVSAVVPDFATAIQQWDGQGLPSEETFEIFVKDLAKAKKVREVGRTVGNMATRINYEMPGSRSLFTKSARKVKNIKQGPYKEALIKIDKKWANPQVWLTLQRASHDISPSFYVAAMDLKYDETGEIVQADELYQIYL
;
A
#
# COMPACT_ATOMS: atom_id res chain seq x y z
N MET A 1 -52.99 72.30 26.29
CA MET A 1 -52.64 71.47 27.46
C MET A 1 -52.29 70.09 26.97
N THR A 2 -51.09 69.66 27.33
CA THR A 2 -50.39 68.43 26.94
C THR A 2 -50.85 67.24 27.78
N THR A 3 -51.07 66.08 27.15
CA THR A 3 -50.75 64.74 27.70
C THR A 3 -50.57 63.79 26.50
N ALA A 4 -49.35 63.66 25.99
CA ALA A 4 -48.40 62.61 26.37
C ALA A 4 -48.94 61.19 26.06
N ASN A 5 -48.64 60.75 24.83
CA ASN A 5 -48.71 59.37 24.39
C ASN A 5 -47.63 58.56 25.16
N PRO A 6 -47.99 57.57 26.00
CA PRO A 6 -46.99 56.77 26.68
C PRO A 6 -46.41 55.79 25.67
N SER A 7 -45.21 56.13 25.20
CA SER A 7 -44.10 55.20 24.98
C SER A 7 -44.52 53.84 24.43
N ILE A 8 -44.53 53.75 23.10
CA ILE A 8 -44.16 52.50 22.42
C ILE A 8 -42.81 52.13 23.02
N ASP A 9 -42.85 51.16 23.92
CA ASP A 9 -41.71 50.65 24.65
C ASP A 9 -40.58 50.42 23.65
N GLN A 10 -39.43 51.02 23.95
CA GLN A 10 -38.23 51.07 23.11
C GLN A 10 -37.61 49.66 23.07
N ALA A 11 -38.33 48.74 22.46
CA ALA A 11 -37.96 47.34 22.32
C ALA A 11 -36.87 47.24 21.26
N ASN A 12 -35.61 47.34 21.72
CA ASN A 12 -34.44 46.73 21.10
C ASN A 12 -34.29 46.99 19.58
N THR A 13 -33.65 48.12 19.27
CA THR A 13 -33.28 48.62 17.94
C THR A 13 -32.18 47.83 17.22
N LEU A 14 -32.09 46.51 17.45
CA LEU A 14 -31.31 45.68 16.52
C LEU A 14 -32.06 45.67 15.18
N PRO A 15 -31.46 46.15 14.07
CA PRO A 15 -32.13 46.29 12.79
C PRO A 15 -32.71 44.94 12.36
N LEU A 16 -33.93 44.93 11.81
CA LEU A 16 -34.69 43.73 11.43
C LEU A 16 -33.84 42.71 10.65
N LYS A 17 -32.92 43.21 9.80
CA LYS A 17 -31.95 42.41 9.04
C LYS A 17 -31.02 41.57 9.93
N GLU A 18 -30.53 42.12 11.05
CA GLU A 18 -29.66 41.40 11.97
C GLU A 18 -30.42 40.32 12.76
N LYS A 19 -31.66 40.59 13.17
CA LYS A 19 -32.52 39.58 13.81
C LYS A 19 -32.81 38.42 12.84
N LEU A 20 -33.12 38.72 11.58
CA LEU A 20 -33.33 37.70 10.54
C LEU A 20 -32.06 36.90 10.22
N ALA A 21 -30.90 37.56 10.15
CA ALA A 21 -29.61 36.90 9.92
C ALA A 21 -29.23 35.93 11.06
N LYS A 22 -29.48 36.32 12.33
CA LYS A 22 -29.24 35.43 13.49
C LYS A 22 -30.16 34.21 13.48
N THR A 23 -31.46 34.40 13.22
CA THR A 23 -32.43 33.30 13.17
C THR A 23 -32.15 32.33 12.03
N THR A 24 -31.80 32.84 10.84
CA THR A 24 -31.43 32.00 9.69
C THR A 24 -30.13 31.23 9.94
N ALA A 25 -29.14 31.82 10.61
CA ALA A 25 -27.90 31.11 10.99
C ALA A 25 -28.18 29.95 11.96
N ILE A 26 -29.07 30.14 12.94
CA ILE A 26 -29.48 29.09 13.89
C ILE A 26 -30.22 27.96 13.16
N GLN A 27 -31.15 28.30 12.27
CA GLN A 27 -31.88 27.30 11.47
C GLN A 27 -30.95 26.52 10.55
N ARG A 28 -30.00 27.17 9.86
CA ARG A 28 -28.96 26.52 9.03
C ARG A 28 -28.07 25.59 9.86
N ARG A 29 -27.62 26.04 11.04
CA ARG A 29 -26.83 25.19 11.96
C ARG A 29 -27.63 23.98 12.42
N ARG A 30 -28.90 24.14 12.78
CA ARG A 30 -29.78 23.02 13.15
C ARG A 30 -29.96 22.03 12.00
N ALA A 31 -30.27 22.52 10.80
CA ALA A 31 -30.38 21.67 9.61
C ALA A 31 -29.07 20.91 9.34
N PHE A 32 -27.92 21.59 9.40
CA PHE A 32 -26.61 20.97 9.26
C PHE A 32 -26.36 19.91 10.32
N LEU A 33 -26.59 20.21 11.60
CA LEU A 33 -26.41 19.28 12.72
C LEU A 33 -27.36 18.07 12.65
N LEU A 34 -28.56 18.23 12.10
CA LEU A 34 -29.48 17.12 11.86
C LEU A 34 -28.99 16.19 10.73
N THR A 35 -28.35 16.74 9.70
CA THR A 35 -27.78 15.96 8.59
C THR A 35 -26.37 15.43 8.85
N LEU A 36 -25.64 16.03 9.80
CA LEU A 36 -24.24 15.71 10.09
C LEU A 36 -24.00 14.23 10.44
N PRO A 37 -24.84 13.55 11.25
CA PRO A 37 -24.65 12.13 11.56
C PRO A 37 -24.68 11.24 10.31
N LEU A 38 -25.59 11.53 9.37
CA LEU A 38 -25.69 10.79 8.12
C LEU A 38 -24.48 11.02 7.21
N VAL A 39 -24.01 12.28 7.12
CA VAL A 39 -22.81 12.61 6.35
C VAL A 39 -21.58 11.94 6.95
N LEU A 40 -21.40 12.01 8.28
CA LEU A 40 -20.29 11.35 8.97
C LEU A 40 -20.33 9.84 8.77
N PHE A 41 -21.51 9.23 8.84
CA PHE A 41 -21.69 7.81 8.52
C PHE A 41 -21.22 7.49 7.09
N LEU A 42 -21.64 8.26 6.09
CA LEU A 42 -21.17 8.09 4.70
C LEU A 42 -19.65 8.23 4.57
N LEU A 43 -19.07 9.26 5.20
CA LEU A 43 -17.63 9.50 5.15
C LEU A 43 -16.84 8.34 5.77
N ILE A 44 -17.28 7.83 6.91
CA ILE A 44 -16.59 6.74 7.64
C ILE A 44 -16.81 5.38 6.97
N SER A 45 -18.02 5.10 6.49
CA SER A 45 -18.36 3.78 5.95
C SER A 45 -17.99 3.60 4.49
N PHE A 46 -17.90 4.68 3.70
CA PHE A 46 -17.62 4.60 2.27
C PHE A 46 -16.36 5.36 1.90
N VAL A 47 -16.30 6.67 2.16
CA VAL A 47 -15.20 7.52 1.65
C VAL A 47 -13.86 7.10 2.25
N PHE A 48 -13.81 6.83 3.55
CA PHE A 48 -12.60 6.39 4.23
C PHE A 48 -12.10 5.02 3.73
N PRO A 49 -12.93 3.95 3.69
CA PRO A 49 -12.50 2.66 3.12
C PRO A 49 -12.10 2.73 1.65
N ILE A 50 -12.81 3.52 0.83
CA ILE A 50 -12.44 3.71 -0.58
C ILE A 50 -11.09 4.40 -0.70
N GLY A 51 -10.87 5.48 0.05
CA GLY A 51 -9.57 6.15 0.10
C GLY A 51 -8.45 5.21 0.55
N GLN A 52 -8.69 4.36 1.54
CA GLN A 52 -7.75 3.34 1.98
C GLN A 52 -7.46 2.30 0.88
N MET A 53 -8.49 1.84 0.15
CA MET A 53 -8.31 0.92 -0.97
C MET A 53 -7.51 1.55 -2.12
N LEU A 54 -7.78 2.82 -2.44
CA LEU A 54 -7.05 3.57 -3.46
C LEU A 54 -5.59 3.79 -3.03
N PHE A 55 -5.32 4.12 -1.77
CA PHE A 55 -3.94 4.25 -1.28
C PHE A 55 -3.19 2.91 -1.31
N ASN A 56 -3.86 1.82 -0.93
CA ASN A 56 -3.29 0.47 -1.00
C ASN A 56 -3.02 -0.01 -2.44
N SER A 57 -3.59 0.66 -3.46
CA SER A 57 -3.30 0.37 -4.88
C SER A 57 -1.91 0.84 -5.32
N ILE A 58 -1.32 1.82 -4.62
CA ILE A 58 0.05 2.30 -4.89
C ILE A 58 1.04 1.87 -3.80
N HIS A 59 0.57 1.80 -2.55
CA HIS A 59 1.42 1.53 -1.41
C HIS A 59 1.36 0.04 -1.04
N ASN A 60 2.49 -0.65 -1.15
CA ASN A 60 2.58 -2.08 -0.88
C ASN A 60 3.93 -2.47 -0.25
N ASN A 61 3.99 -2.37 1.08
CA ASN A 61 5.16 -2.76 1.87
C ASN A 61 5.28 -4.28 2.12
N LYS A 62 4.63 -5.14 1.33
CA LYS A 62 4.61 -6.60 1.61
C LYS A 62 5.98 -7.28 1.46
N VAL A 63 6.92 -6.68 0.73
CA VAL A 63 8.29 -7.17 0.62
C VAL A 63 9.17 -6.56 1.71
N SER A 64 9.22 -5.24 1.81
CA SER A 64 10.00 -4.51 2.83
C SER A 64 9.61 -4.88 4.26
N ALA A 65 8.33 -5.17 4.53
CA ALA A 65 7.90 -5.62 5.86
C ALA A 65 8.35 -7.04 6.21
N VAL A 66 8.75 -7.85 5.22
CA VAL A 66 9.18 -9.25 5.40
C VAL A 66 10.70 -9.36 5.34
N VAL A 67 11.35 -8.60 4.45
CA VAL A 67 12.80 -8.61 4.24
C VAL A 67 13.37 -7.17 4.24
N PRO A 68 13.30 -6.45 5.38
CA PRO A 68 13.59 -5.02 5.45
C PRO A 68 15.05 -4.66 5.15
N ASP A 69 16.00 -5.44 5.67
CA ASP A 69 17.43 -5.18 5.48
C ASP A 69 17.77 -5.43 4.01
N PHE A 70 17.21 -6.50 3.43
CA PHE A 70 17.38 -6.81 2.01
C PHE A 70 16.72 -5.75 1.12
N ALA A 71 15.52 -5.27 1.46
CA ALA A 71 14.81 -4.28 0.68
C ALA A 71 15.59 -2.98 0.52
N THR A 72 16.44 -2.66 1.51
CA THR A 72 17.40 -1.55 1.45
C THR A 72 18.63 -1.93 0.63
N ALA A 73 19.26 -3.08 0.91
CA ALA A 73 20.51 -3.49 0.29
C ALA A 73 20.38 -3.70 -1.24
N ILE A 74 19.29 -4.30 -1.69
CA ILE A 74 19.07 -4.62 -3.11
C ILE A 74 18.97 -3.38 -4.00
N GLN A 75 18.68 -2.19 -3.45
CA GLN A 75 18.59 -0.96 -4.24
C GLN A 75 19.95 -0.50 -4.76
N GLN A 76 21.05 -0.96 -4.17
CA GLN A 76 22.40 -0.63 -4.62
C GLN A 76 22.87 -1.51 -5.79
N TRP A 77 22.16 -2.59 -6.08
CA TRP A 77 22.50 -3.48 -7.18
C TRP A 77 22.10 -2.86 -8.53
N ASP A 78 22.99 -2.95 -9.51
CA ASP A 78 22.86 -2.38 -10.85
C ASP A 78 21.88 -3.14 -11.77
N GLY A 79 21.31 -4.24 -11.29
CA GLY A 79 20.42 -5.09 -12.06
C GLY A 79 21.12 -6.04 -13.03
N GLN A 80 22.47 -6.03 -13.10
CA GLN A 80 23.22 -6.90 -13.99
C GLN A 80 23.63 -8.19 -13.30
N GLY A 81 23.41 -9.32 -13.97
CA GLY A 81 23.79 -10.64 -13.48
C GLY A 81 23.07 -11.03 -12.18
N LEU A 82 23.83 -11.39 -11.15
CA LEU A 82 23.27 -11.73 -9.83
C LEU A 82 23.79 -10.73 -8.79
N PRO A 83 23.00 -10.42 -7.75
CA PRO A 83 23.45 -9.58 -6.66
C PRO A 83 24.72 -10.10 -5.97
N SER A 84 25.37 -9.20 -5.21
CA SER A 84 26.54 -9.51 -4.40
C SER A 84 26.25 -10.62 -3.38
N GLU A 85 27.29 -11.33 -2.97
CA GLU A 85 27.19 -12.37 -1.93
C GLU A 85 26.60 -11.82 -0.61
N GLU A 86 26.97 -10.59 -0.27
CA GLU A 86 26.42 -9.85 0.88
C GLU A 86 24.90 -9.66 0.76
N THR A 87 24.39 -9.31 -0.42
CA THR A 87 22.95 -9.15 -0.65
C THR A 87 22.20 -10.47 -0.47
N PHE A 88 22.78 -11.59 -0.93
CA PHE A 88 22.25 -12.93 -0.68
C PHE A 88 22.23 -13.28 0.81
N GLU A 89 23.30 -12.99 1.53
CA GLU A 89 23.38 -13.20 2.97
C GLU A 89 22.27 -12.44 3.71
N ILE A 90 22.10 -11.16 3.41
CA ILE A 90 21.06 -10.30 4.02
C ILE A 90 19.68 -10.91 3.74
N PHE A 91 19.40 -11.29 2.49
CA PHE A 91 18.14 -11.91 2.11
C PHE A 91 17.85 -13.21 2.88
N VAL A 92 18.84 -14.10 2.99
CA VAL A 92 18.74 -15.36 3.73
C VAL A 92 18.44 -15.08 5.21
N LYS A 93 19.18 -14.15 5.83
CA LYS A 93 18.99 -13.77 7.24
C LYS A 93 17.59 -13.22 7.48
N ASP A 94 17.11 -12.35 6.60
CA ASP A 94 15.77 -11.79 6.70
C ASP A 94 14.68 -12.84 6.50
N LEU A 95 14.80 -13.73 5.52
CA LEU A 95 13.88 -14.86 5.38
C LEU A 95 13.85 -15.75 6.64
N ALA A 96 15.00 -15.95 7.29
CA ALA A 96 15.09 -16.73 8.52
C ALA A 96 14.39 -16.03 9.70
N LYS A 97 14.48 -14.69 9.80
CA LYS A 97 13.73 -13.87 10.75
C LYS A 97 12.24 -13.91 10.45
N ALA A 98 11.84 -13.65 9.20
CA ALA A 98 10.46 -13.61 8.74
C ALA A 98 9.69 -14.90 8.98
N LYS A 99 10.36 -16.06 8.93
CA LYS A 99 9.75 -17.34 9.28
C LYS A 99 9.24 -17.41 10.72
N LYS A 100 9.87 -16.66 11.64
CA LYS A 100 9.49 -16.63 13.05
C LYS A 100 8.34 -15.65 13.32
N VAL A 101 8.09 -14.72 12.39
CA VAL A 101 7.01 -13.73 12.48
C VAL A 101 5.65 -14.42 12.31
N ARG A 102 4.73 -14.13 13.23
CA ARG A 102 3.34 -14.62 13.20
C ARG A 102 2.34 -13.51 12.89
N GLU A 103 2.81 -12.29 12.66
CA GLU A 103 1.96 -11.15 12.39
C GLU A 103 1.23 -11.32 11.05
N VAL A 104 -0.08 -11.12 11.09
CA VAL A 104 -0.92 -11.10 9.90
C VAL A 104 -0.43 -9.96 9.00
N GLY A 105 -0.28 -10.25 7.70
CA GLY A 105 0.24 -9.26 6.74
C GLY A 105 1.75 -9.37 6.49
N ARG A 106 2.56 -9.70 7.50
CA ARG A 106 4.04 -9.67 7.43
C ARG A 106 4.69 -11.06 7.32
N THR A 107 4.01 -12.00 6.67
CA THR A 107 4.52 -13.35 6.49
C THR A 107 5.22 -13.52 5.14
N VAL A 108 6.16 -14.45 5.06
CA VAL A 108 6.76 -14.87 3.77
C VAL A 108 5.69 -15.28 2.77
N GLY A 109 4.57 -15.87 3.22
CA GLY A 109 3.46 -16.24 2.34
C GLY A 109 2.82 -15.03 1.64
N ASN A 110 2.70 -13.90 2.33
CA ASN A 110 2.13 -12.67 1.77
C ASN A 110 3.08 -11.98 0.80
N MET A 111 4.38 -11.94 1.13
CA MET A 111 5.42 -11.51 0.20
C MET A 111 5.40 -12.39 -1.06
N ALA A 112 5.37 -13.71 -0.88
CA ALA A 112 5.33 -14.67 -2.00
C ALA A 112 4.11 -14.46 -2.91
N THR A 113 2.95 -14.16 -2.34
CA THR A 113 1.75 -13.82 -3.13
C THR A 113 1.94 -12.50 -3.88
N ARG A 114 2.54 -11.47 -3.25
CA ARG A 114 2.82 -10.18 -3.90
C ARG A 114 3.77 -10.34 -5.09
N ILE A 115 4.85 -11.10 -4.95
CA ILE A 115 5.79 -11.36 -6.05
C ILE A 115 5.13 -12.20 -7.15
N ASN A 116 4.21 -13.10 -6.79
CA ASN A 116 3.50 -13.93 -7.77
C ASN A 116 2.61 -13.14 -8.73
N TYR A 117 2.21 -11.92 -8.39
CA TYR A 117 1.49 -11.03 -9.31
C TYR A 117 2.38 -10.53 -10.46
N GLU A 118 3.69 -10.36 -10.22
CA GLU A 118 4.64 -9.94 -11.25
C GLU A 118 5.28 -11.15 -11.94
N MET A 119 5.50 -12.23 -11.20
CA MET A 119 6.15 -13.44 -11.69
C MET A 119 5.30 -14.66 -11.32
N PRO A 120 4.35 -15.08 -12.18
CA PRO A 120 3.51 -16.24 -11.95
C PRO A 120 4.31 -17.51 -11.66
N GLY A 121 3.86 -18.31 -10.70
CA GLY A 121 4.53 -19.55 -10.30
C GLY A 121 5.73 -19.37 -9.37
N SER A 122 6.05 -18.14 -8.97
CA SER A 122 7.13 -17.83 -8.02
C SER A 122 6.77 -18.11 -6.56
N ARG A 123 5.48 -18.21 -6.23
CA ARG A 123 5.04 -18.38 -4.83
C ARG A 123 5.69 -19.58 -4.11
N SER A 124 5.86 -20.69 -4.83
CA SER A 124 6.46 -21.91 -4.27
C SER A 124 7.96 -21.74 -4.01
N LEU A 125 8.67 -20.93 -4.81
CA LEU A 125 10.09 -20.61 -4.62
C LEU A 125 10.33 -19.97 -3.25
N PHE A 126 9.60 -18.91 -2.93
CA PHE A 126 9.76 -18.18 -1.66
C PHE A 126 9.36 -19.02 -0.44
N THR A 127 8.21 -19.70 -0.50
CA THR A 127 7.73 -20.52 0.63
C THR A 127 8.56 -21.76 0.86
N LYS A 128 9.13 -22.39 -0.18
CA LYS A 128 10.13 -23.47 -0.06
C LYS A 128 11.44 -22.94 0.54
N SER A 129 11.90 -21.80 0.07
CA SER A 129 13.17 -21.19 0.52
C SER A 129 13.12 -20.82 2.00
N ALA A 130 12.09 -20.09 2.43
CA ALA A 130 11.91 -19.76 3.85
C ALA A 130 11.79 -21.00 4.77
N ARG A 131 11.24 -22.12 4.27
CA ARG A 131 11.23 -23.36 5.06
C ARG A 131 12.62 -23.92 5.30
N LYS A 132 13.48 -23.87 4.28
CA LYS A 132 14.83 -24.48 4.26
C LYS A 132 15.95 -23.53 4.69
N VAL A 133 15.73 -22.22 4.69
CA VAL A 133 16.75 -21.19 5.00
C VAL A 133 17.39 -21.37 6.39
N LYS A 134 16.64 -21.93 7.36
CA LYS A 134 17.16 -22.28 8.70
C LYS A 134 18.34 -23.27 8.69
N ASN A 135 18.54 -23.98 7.58
CA ASN A 135 19.64 -24.93 7.42
C ASN A 135 20.90 -24.25 6.84
N ILE A 136 20.81 -23.00 6.39
CA ILE A 136 21.94 -22.20 5.92
C ILE A 136 22.50 -21.46 7.12
N LYS A 137 23.61 -21.97 7.69
CA LYS A 137 24.24 -21.40 8.89
C LYS A 137 25.43 -20.50 8.58
N GLN A 138 26.12 -20.76 7.48
CA GLN A 138 27.32 -20.05 7.05
C GLN A 138 27.38 -20.04 5.52
N GLY A 139 28.12 -19.08 4.99
CA GLY A 139 28.31 -18.92 3.57
C GLY A 139 29.11 -20.05 2.91
N PRO A 140 29.11 -20.10 1.56
CA PRO A 140 28.51 -19.06 0.72
C PRO A 140 26.98 -19.28 0.51
N TYR A 141 26.23 -18.20 0.73
CA TYR A 141 24.79 -18.09 0.77
C TYR A 141 24.16 -18.19 -0.61
N LYS A 142 24.82 -17.67 -1.66
CA LYS A 142 24.36 -17.79 -3.05
C LYS A 142 24.20 -19.23 -3.48
N GLU A 143 25.25 -20.03 -3.34
CA GLU A 143 25.25 -21.45 -3.67
C GLU A 143 24.26 -22.21 -2.79
N ALA A 144 24.18 -21.87 -1.50
CA ALA A 144 23.24 -22.50 -0.59
C ALA A 144 21.78 -22.26 -1.00
N LEU A 145 21.44 -21.04 -1.42
CA LEU A 145 20.10 -20.67 -1.88
C LEU A 145 19.78 -21.31 -3.24
N ILE A 146 20.72 -21.30 -4.19
CA ILE A 146 20.58 -21.99 -5.50
C ILE A 146 20.43 -23.51 -5.31
N LYS A 147 21.10 -24.10 -4.33
CA LYS A 147 20.95 -25.52 -3.99
C LYS A 147 19.56 -25.86 -3.44
N ILE A 148 18.89 -24.91 -2.77
CA ILE A 148 17.48 -25.09 -2.37
C ILE A 148 16.58 -25.14 -3.61
N ASP A 149 16.79 -24.21 -4.54
CA ASP A 149 16.04 -24.11 -5.78
C ASP A 149 16.84 -23.39 -6.86
N LYS A 150 17.01 -24.03 -8.03
CA LYS A 150 17.82 -23.49 -9.13
C LYS A 150 17.29 -22.16 -9.66
N LYS A 151 16.01 -21.83 -9.45
CA LYS A 151 15.42 -20.56 -9.87
C LYS A 151 16.10 -19.34 -9.23
N TRP A 152 16.80 -19.49 -8.11
CA TRP A 152 17.58 -18.39 -7.52
C TRP A 152 18.78 -17.96 -8.35
N ALA A 153 19.21 -18.78 -9.32
CA ALA A 153 20.23 -18.41 -10.30
C ALA A 153 19.67 -17.55 -11.45
N ASN A 154 18.35 -17.29 -11.48
CA ASN A 154 17.72 -16.42 -12.47
C ASN A 154 17.77 -14.95 -12.00
N PRO A 155 18.48 -14.05 -12.71
CA PRO A 155 18.50 -12.61 -12.45
C PRO A 155 17.10 -11.99 -12.31
N GLN A 156 16.13 -12.46 -13.08
CA GLN A 156 14.78 -11.90 -13.09
C GLN A 156 14.06 -12.01 -11.74
N VAL A 157 14.40 -13.03 -10.93
CA VAL A 157 13.87 -13.15 -9.58
C VAL A 157 14.34 -11.99 -8.71
N TRP A 158 15.61 -11.59 -8.86
CA TRP A 158 16.22 -10.51 -8.09
C TRP A 158 15.76 -9.14 -8.56
N LEU A 159 15.60 -8.92 -9.88
CA LEU A 159 15.02 -7.70 -10.44
C LEU A 159 13.59 -7.49 -9.96
N THR A 160 12.78 -8.56 -9.97
CA THR A 160 11.41 -8.52 -9.46
C THR A 160 11.39 -8.19 -7.97
N LEU A 161 12.30 -8.78 -7.18
CA LEU A 161 12.43 -8.46 -5.76
C LEU A 161 12.89 -7.01 -5.52
N GLN A 162 13.83 -6.49 -6.31
CA GLN A 162 14.31 -5.11 -6.21
C GLN A 162 13.19 -4.11 -6.45
N ARG A 163 12.41 -4.30 -7.54
CA ARG A 163 11.24 -3.48 -7.84
C ARG A 163 10.19 -3.57 -6.73
N ALA A 164 9.86 -4.79 -6.31
CA ALA A 164 8.83 -5.01 -5.31
C ALA A 164 9.25 -4.61 -3.88
N SER A 165 10.54 -4.35 -3.64
CA SER A 165 11.06 -3.77 -2.41
C SER A 165 10.78 -2.26 -2.28
N HIS A 166 10.31 -1.59 -3.34
CA HIS A 166 9.79 -0.23 -3.24
C HIS A 166 8.37 -0.24 -2.66
N ASP A 167 8.17 0.49 -1.57
CA ASP A 167 6.86 0.60 -0.91
C ASP A 167 5.81 1.32 -1.75
N ILE A 168 6.25 2.15 -2.70
CA ILE A 168 5.36 2.85 -3.65
C ILE A 168 5.68 2.31 -5.04
N SER A 169 4.67 1.76 -5.72
CA SER A 169 4.85 1.17 -7.04
C SER A 169 3.63 1.36 -7.93
N PRO A 170 3.80 1.79 -9.20
CA PRO A 170 2.72 1.86 -10.18
C PRO A 170 2.34 0.49 -10.77
N SER A 171 3.00 -0.60 -10.35
CA SER A 171 2.83 -1.96 -10.90
C SER A 171 1.39 -2.43 -10.98
N PHE A 172 0.52 -2.07 -10.02
CA PHE A 172 -0.89 -2.44 -10.07
C PHE A 172 -1.66 -1.71 -11.18
N TYR A 173 -1.32 -0.46 -11.49
CA TYR A 173 -1.91 0.27 -12.62
C TYR A 173 -1.43 -0.26 -13.96
N VAL A 174 -0.13 -0.62 -14.04
CA VAL A 174 0.43 -1.28 -15.22
C VAL A 174 -0.31 -2.59 -15.48
N ALA A 175 -0.46 -3.43 -14.46
CA ALA A 175 -1.24 -4.67 -14.56
C ALA A 175 -2.71 -4.44 -14.92
N ALA A 176 -3.34 -3.37 -14.42
CA ALA A 176 -4.73 -3.03 -14.73
C ALA A 176 -4.95 -2.64 -16.20
N MET A 177 -3.88 -2.32 -16.93
CA MET A 177 -3.90 -2.00 -18.36
C MET A 177 -3.46 -3.18 -19.24
N ASP A 178 -3.43 -4.41 -18.70
CA ASP A 178 -2.92 -5.62 -19.37
C ASP A 178 -1.44 -5.50 -19.78
N LEU A 179 -0.66 -4.75 -18.99
CA LEU A 179 0.78 -4.58 -19.17
C LEU A 179 1.57 -5.24 -18.04
N LYS A 180 2.84 -5.52 -18.28
CA LYS A 180 3.80 -6.03 -17.29
C LYS A 180 5.17 -5.40 -17.48
N TYR A 181 6.01 -5.49 -16.45
CA TYR A 181 7.43 -5.20 -16.60
C TYR A 181 8.15 -6.42 -17.15
N ASP A 182 8.99 -6.22 -18.15
CA ASP A 182 9.83 -7.26 -18.73
C ASP A 182 11.14 -7.49 -17.92
N GLU A 183 12.10 -8.16 -18.55
CA GLU A 183 13.43 -8.43 -17.96
C GLU A 183 14.33 -7.21 -17.91
N THR A 184 14.07 -6.20 -18.74
CA THR A 184 14.82 -4.94 -18.78
C THR A 184 14.22 -3.87 -17.87
N GLY A 185 13.01 -4.10 -17.36
CA GLY A 185 12.24 -3.13 -16.58
C GLY A 185 11.39 -2.20 -17.46
N GLU A 186 11.27 -2.49 -18.75
CA GLU A 186 10.36 -1.80 -19.66
C GLU A 186 8.93 -2.34 -19.51
N ILE A 187 7.95 -1.48 -19.81
CA ILE A 187 6.54 -1.84 -19.77
C ILE A 187 6.16 -2.44 -21.13
N VAL A 188 5.75 -3.71 -21.10
CA VAL A 188 5.35 -4.48 -22.27
C VAL A 188 3.96 -5.07 -22.07
N GLN A 189 3.34 -5.60 -23.12
CA GLN A 189 2.06 -6.29 -23.00
C GLN A 189 2.19 -7.56 -22.14
N ALA A 190 1.21 -7.82 -21.29
CA ALA A 190 1.14 -9.07 -20.53
C ALA A 190 0.97 -10.27 -21.47
N ASP A 191 1.27 -11.49 -21.00
CA ASP A 191 1.00 -12.68 -21.83
C ASP A 191 -0.51 -12.84 -22.03
N GLU A 192 -0.96 -13.29 -23.20
CA GLU A 192 -2.40 -13.45 -23.55
C GLU A 192 -3.23 -14.11 -22.44
N LEU A 193 -2.65 -15.10 -21.75
CA LEU A 193 -3.32 -15.85 -20.68
C LEU A 193 -3.62 -15.02 -19.41
N TYR A 194 -3.01 -13.84 -19.29
CA TYR A 194 -3.11 -12.93 -18.15
C TYR A 194 -3.73 -11.57 -18.52
N GLN A 195 -4.10 -11.36 -19.79
CA GLN A 195 -4.82 -10.15 -20.23
C GLN A 195 -6.32 -10.29 -19.89
N ILE A 196 -6.96 -9.18 -19.53
CA ILE A 196 -8.37 -9.12 -19.11
C ILE A 196 -9.23 -8.38 -20.14
N TYR A 197 -8.69 -7.36 -20.79
CA TYR A 197 -9.43 -6.43 -21.66
C TYR A 197 -8.92 -6.38 -23.10
N LEU A 198 -7.61 -6.48 -23.30
CA LEU A 198 -6.96 -6.43 -24.62
C LEU A 198 -6.85 -7.81 -25.28
#